data_AF-A0A7K2AM04-F1
#
_entry.id   AF-A0A7K2AM04-F1
#
_cell.length_a   1.000
_cell.length_b   1.000
_cell.length_c   1.000
_cell.angle_alpha   90.00
_cell.angle_beta   90.00
_cell.angle_gamma   90.00
#
_symmetry.space_group_name_H-M   'P 1'
#
loop_
_entity.id
_entity.type
_entity.pdbx_description
1 polymer ?
#
loop_
_entity_poly.entity_id
_entity_poly.type
_entity_poly.pdbx_seq_one_letter_code
_entity_poly.pdbx_strand_id
1 'polypeptide(L)'
;MQASGDLPHRRFRMSKECRQTITYLYGYVDGELEVETEHRLVNHFSYCPPCKNIEIVERRVRYTIRHHLTEEVPEVFMERLKGRLAIERQRLRPQ
;
A
#
# COMPACT_ATOMS: atom_id res chain seq x y z
N MET A 1 22.51 -30.31 1.31
CA MET A 1 21.28 -30.11 0.52
C MET A 1 20.80 -28.69 0.78
N GLN A 2 21.19 -27.73 -0.07
CA GLN A 2 20.74 -26.34 0.03
C GLN A 2 19.53 -26.20 -0.91
N ALA A 3 18.36 -25.94 -0.34
CA ALA A 3 17.16 -25.63 -1.10
C ALA A 3 17.22 -24.17 -1.55
N SER A 4 17.79 -23.93 -2.72
CA SER A 4 17.68 -22.66 -3.45
C SER A 4 16.22 -22.48 -3.88
N GLY A 5 15.48 -21.67 -3.14
CA GLY A 5 14.16 -21.19 -3.54
C GLY A 5 14.31 -20.13 -4.64
N ASP A 6 14.65 -20.55 -5.85
CA ASP A 6 14.61 -19.69 -7.03
C ASP A 6 13.15 -19.39 -7.40
N LEU A 7 12.69 -18.17 -7.10
CA LEU A 7 11.44 -17.63 -7.65
C LEU A 7 11.63 -17.30 -9.15
N PRO A 8 10.73 -17.73 -10.05
CA PRO A 8 10.95 -17.66 -11.49
C PRO A 8 10.58 -16.27 -12.04
N HIS A 9 11.33 -15.23 -11.69
CA HIS A 9 11.21 -13.93 -12.38
C HIS A 9 12.34 -13.76 -13.40
N ARG A 10 12.22 -14.54 -14.47
CA ARG A 10 13.13 -14.57 -15.61
C ARG A 10 13.10 -13.21 -16.35
N ARG A 11 14.02 -12.32 -15.96
CA ARG A 11 14.58 -11.19 -16.75
C ARG A 11 13.58 -10.29 -17.49
N PHE A 12 12.72 -9.57 -16.74
CA PHE A 12 12.22 -8.31 -17.28
C PHE A 12 13.35 -7.27 -17.20
N ARG A 13 13.72 -6.66 -18.32
CA ARG A 13 14.62 -5.51 -18.31
C ARG A 13 13.84 -4.35 -17.69
N MET A 14 13.88 -4.25 -16.36
CA MET A 14 13.16 -3.22 -15.61
C MET A 14 13.65 -1.85 -16.04
N SER A 15 12.76 -1.07 -16.63
CA SER A 15 13.05 0.33 -16.95
C SER A 15 13.20 1.14 -15.66
N LYS A 16 13.65 2.38 -15.78
CA LYS A 16 13.74 3.28 -14.62
C LYS A 16 12.34 3.53 -14.04
N GLU A 17 11.34 3.61 -14.91
CA GLU A 17 9.92 3.80 -14.60
C GLU A 17 9.38 2.58 -13.85
N CYS A 18 9.67 1.35 -14.29
CA CYS A 18 9.30 0.15 -13.53
C CYS A 18 9.86 0.14 -12.11
N ARG A 19 11.13 0.53 -11.94
CA ARG A 19 11.76 0.62 -10.61
C ARG A 19 11.04 1.63 -9.73
N GLN A 20 10.77 2.82 -10.26
CA GLN A 20 10.05 3.87 -9.54
C GLN A 20 8.64 3.42 -9.17
N THR A 21 7.89 2.82 -10.09
CA THR A 21 6.56 2.29 -9.83
C THR A 21 6.57 1.27 -8.69
N ILE A 22 7.53 0.33 -8.68
CA ILE A 22 7.64 -0.66 -7.61
C ILE A 22 8.00 0.01 -6.27
N THR A 23 8.88 1.01 -6.27
CA THR A 23 9.22 1.77 -5.05
C THR A 23 7.99 2.45 -4.44
N TYR A 24 7.11 3.01 -5.26
CA TYR A 24 5.91 3.71 -4.78
C TYR A 24 4.68 2.80 -4.62
N LEU A 25 4.80 1.50 -4.93
CA LEU A 25 3.64 0.60 -4.99
C LEU A 25 2.92 0.48 -3.65
N TYR A 26 3.64 0.35 -2.54
CA TYR A 26 3.00 0.21 -1.23
C TYR A 26 2.20 1.46 -0.86
N GLY A 27 2.77 2.65 -1.03
CA GLY A 27 2.05 3.91 -0.80
C GLY A 27 0.85 4.07 -1.72
N TYR A 28 0.94 3.64 -2.98
CA TYR A 28 -0.21 3.64 -3.89
C TYR A 28 -1.34 2.73 -3.40
N VAL A 29 -1.00 1.52 -2.96
CA VAL A 29 -2.00 0.56 -2.49
C VAL A 29 -2.63 1.03 -1.18
N ASP A 30 -1.89 1.74 -0.33
CA ASP A 30 -2.36 2.32 0.94
C ASP A 30 -3.07 3.67 0.79
N GLY A 31 -3.04 4.28 -0.40
CA GLY A 31 -3.65 5.59 -0.65
C GLY A 31 -2.88 6.75 -0.01
N GLU A 32 -1.58 6.59 0.20
CA GLU A 32 -0.70 7.56 0.87
C GLU A 32 0.10 8.44 -0.11
N LEU A 33 -0.14 8.30 -1.41
CA LEU A 33 0.55 9.10 -2.42
C LEU A 33 -0.19 10.40 -2.71
N GLU A 34 0.57 11.43 -3.06
CA GLU A 34 0.03 12.62 -3.69
C GLU A 34 -0.61 12.27 -5.04
N VAL A 35 -1.69 13.00 -5.39
CA VAL A 35 -2.51 12.76 -6.58
C VAL A 35 -1.69 12.68 -7.87
N GLU A 36 -0.65 13.52 -8.01
CA GLU A 36 0.22 13.48 -9.19
C GLU A 36 1.01 12.16 -9.29
N THR A 37 1.54 11.67 -8.17
CA THR A 37 2.31 10.43 -8.12
C THR A 37 1.40 9.22 -8.34
N GLU A 38 0.19 9.26 -7.77
CA GLU A 38 -0.84 8.26 -8.01
C GLU A 38 -1.18 8.16 -9.51
N HIS A 39 -1.48 9.29 -10.17
CA HIS A 39 -1.79 9.30 -11.61
C HIS A 39 -0.65 8.74 -12.46
N ARG A 40 0.62 9.04 -12.12
CA ARG A 40 1.78 8.48 -12.83
C ARG A 40 1.83 6.95 -12.73
N LEU A 41 1.56 6.40 -11.56
CA LEU A 41 1.52 4.96 -11.34
C LEU A 41 0.36 4.30 -12.09
N VAL A 42 -0.85 4.88 -12.00
CA VAL A 42 -2.04 4.40 -12.74
C VAL A 42 -1.76 4.37 -14.24
N ASN A 43 -1.17 5.44 -14.77
CA ASN A 43 -0.76 5.47 -16.17
C ASN A 43 0.22 4.33 -16.49
N HIS A 44 1.26 4.12 -15.67
CA HIS A 44 2.22 3.03 -15.87
C HIS A 44 1.56 1.65 -15.88
N PHE A 45 0.62 1.40 -14.95
CA PHE A 45 -0.11 0.14 -14.89
C PHE A 45 -0.98 -0.13 -16.13
N SER A 46 -1.39 0.91 -16.85
CA SER A 46 -2.21 0.76 -18.07
C SER A 46 -1.44 0.16 -19.25
N TYR A 47 -0.11 0.36 -19.31
CA TYR A 47 0.72 -0.09 -20.43
C TYR A 47 1.86 -1.05 -20.03
N CYS A 48 2.06 -1.30 -18.73
CA CYS A 48 3.08 -2.21 -18.22
C CYS A 48 2.44 -3.40 -17.48
N PRO A 49 2.08 -4.48 -18.21
CA PRO A 49 1.52 -5.70 -17.60
C PRO A 49 2.34 -6.28 -16.45
N PRO A 50 3.69 -6.29 -16.47
CA PRO A 50 4.49 -6.77 -15.35
C PRO A 50 4.22 -6.00 -14.05
N CYS A 51 4.25 -4.67 -14.10
CA CYS A 51 3.99 -3.84 -12.92
C CYS A 51 2.53 -3.93 -12.48
N LYS A 52 1.58 -4.05 -13.42
CA LYS A 52 0.17 -4.27 -13.10
C LYS A 52 -0.03 -5.59 -12.34
N ASN A 53 0.64 -6.65 -12.74
CA ASN A 53 0.52 -7.95 -12.07
C ASN A 53 1.03 -7.89 -10.62
N ILE A 54 2.15 -7.19 -10.37
CA ILE A 54 2.65 -6.99 -9.00
C ILE A 54 1.61 -6.22 -8.18
N GLU A 55 1.04 -5.15 -8.73
CA GLU A 55 -0.01 -4.37 -8.05
C GLU A 55 -1.26 -5.19 -7.71
N ILE A 56 -1.71 -6.06 -8.63
CA ILE A 56 -2.83 -6.96 -8.38
C ILE A 56 -2.53 -7.92 -7.23
N VAL A 57 -1.31 -8.48 -7.19
CA VAL A 57 -0.89 -9.38 -6.11
C VAL A 57 -0.91 -8.64 -4.77
N GLU A 58 -0.30 -7.46 -4.69
CA GLU A 58 -0.29 -6.66 -3.46
C GLU A 58 -1.69 -6.33 -2.96
N ARG A 59 -2.60 -5.91 -3.85
CA ARG A 59 -4.00 -5.65 -3.46
C ARG A 59 -4.70 -6.91 -2.95
N ARG A 60 -4.46 -8.06 -3.56
CA ARG A 60 -5.02 -9.34 -3.12
C ARG A 60 -4.51 -9.73 -1.74
N VAL A 61 -3.22 -9.57 -1.46
CA VAL A 61 -2.65 -9.85 -0.14
C VAL A 61 -3.33 -8.98 0.93
N ARG A 62 -3.44 -7.67 0.70
CA ARG A 62 -4.12 -6.78 1.66
C ARG A 62 -5.61 -7.06 1.81
N TYR A 63 -6.29 -7.41 0.72
CA TYR A 63 -7.68 -7.86 0.77
C TYR A 63 -7.79 -9.09 1.70
N THR A 64 -6.97 -10.11 1.49
CA THR A 64 -6.95 -11.33 2.32
C THR A 64 -6.69 -10.99 3.79
N ILE A 65 -5.66 -10.19 4.09
CA ILE A 65 -5.35 -9.74 5.46
C ILE A 65 -6.58 -9.09 6.10
N ARG A 66 -7.18 -8.10 5.43
CA ARG A 66 -8.33 -7.36 5.96
C ARG A 66 -9.56 -8.24 6.20
N HIS A 67 -9.78 -9.27 5.39
CA HIS A 67 -10.96 -10.14 5.51
C HIS A 67 -10.76 -11.30 6.48
N HIS A 68 -9.52 -11.74 6.71
CA HIS A 68 -9.24 -12.91 7.55
C HIS A 68 -8.66 -12.56 8.92
N LEU A 69 -8.03 -11.40 9.09
CA LEU A 69 -7.62 -10.89 10.40
C LEU A 69 -8.76 -10.05 10.97
N THR A 70 -9.74 -10.73 11.56
CA THR A 70 -10.90 -10.12 12.22
C THR A 70 -10.63 -9.83 13.70
N GLU A 71 -9.38 -9.52 14.07
CA GLU A 71 -9.06 -9.11 15.44
C GLU A 71 -9.74 -7.78 15.72
N GLU A 72 -10.66 -7.76 16.68
CA GLU A 72 -11.31 -6.54 17.10
C GLU A 72 -10.32 -5.65 17.85
N VAL A 73 -10.28 -4.37 17.47
CA VAL A 73 -9.48 -3.38 18.19
C VAL A 73 -10.00 -3.29 19.62
N PRO A 74 -9.16 -3.47 20.66
CA PRO A 74 -9.62 -3.42 22.05
C PRO A 74 -10.36 -2.13 22.37
N GLU A 75 -11.48 -2.21 23.07
CA GLU A 75 -12.34 -1.06 23.38
C GLU A 75 -11.58 0.07 24.08
N VAL A 76 -10.70 -0.29 25.02
CA VAL A 76 -9.81 0.63 25.75
C VAL A 76 -8.93 1.45 24.80
N PHE A 77 -8.47 0.86 23.68
CA PHE A 77 -7.72 1.60 22.67
C PHE A 77 -8.61 2.61 21.95
N MET A 78 -9.82 2.21 21.57
CA MET A 78 -10.78 3.10 20.89
C MET A 78 -11.19 4.28 21.76
N GLU A 79 -11.41 4.07 23.06
CA GLU A 79 -11.69 5.15 24.01
C GLU A 79 -10.54 6.14 24.11
N ARG A 80 -9.30 5.64 24.27
CA ARG A 80 -8.09 6.47 24.32
C ARG A 80 -7.90 7.27 23.04
N LEU A 81 -8.14 6.65 21.88
CA LEU A 81 -8.05 7.29 20.58
C LEU A 81 -9.08 8.43 20.44
N LYS A 82 -10.35 8.17 20.77
CA LYS A 82 -11.42 9.19 20.75
C LYS A 82 -11.07 10.38 21.63
N GLY A 83 -10.58 10.13 22.85
CA GLY A 83 -10.14 11.19 23.76
C GLY A 83 -9.01 12.04 23.17
N ARG A 84 -7.99 11.40 22.57
CA ARG A 84 -6.88 12.13 21.94
C ARG A 84 -7.35 12.97 20.74
N LEU A 85 -8.21 12.42 19.89
CA LEU A 85 -8.77 13.14 18.75
C LEU A 85 -9.61 14.34 19.17
N ALA A 86 -10.36 14.25 20.27
CA ALA A 86 -11.14 15.37 20.80
C ALA A 86 -10.23 16.54 21.21
N ILE A 87 -9.10 16.26 21.86
CA ILE A 87 -8.09 17.26 22.24
C ILE A 87 -7.48 17.92 21.00
N GLU A 88 -7.05 17.14 20.02
CA GLU A 88 -6.44 17.69 18.80
C GLU A 88 -7.44 18.53 17.99
N ARG A 89 -8.72 18.13 17.93
CA ARG A 89 -9.77 18.93 17.26
C ARG A 89 -9.97 20.30 17.91
N GLN A 90 -9.82 20.41 19.23
CA GLN A 90 -9.88 21.69 19.92
C GLN A 90 -8.67 22.57 19.60
N ARG A 91 -7.46 21.98 19.49
CA ARG A 91 -6.23 22.69 19.10
C ARG A 91 -6.28 23.24 17.68
N LEU A 92 -6.87 22.48 16.77
CA LEU A 92 -6.97 22.85 15.35
C LEU A 92 -8.14 23.82 15.05
N ARG A 93 -8.93 24.19 16.05
CA ARG A 93 -10.05 25.11 15.85
C ARG A 93 -9.48 26.54 15.71
N PRO A 94 -9.65 27.22 14.55
CA PRO A 94 -9.16 28.58 14.38
C PRO A 94 -9.90 29.52 15.35
N GLN A 95 -9.15 30.45 15.97
CA GLN A 95 -9.68 31.50 16.83
C GLN A 95 -10.50 32.51 16.03
#